data_AF-A0A444U166-F1
#
_entry.id   AF-A0A444U166-F1
#
_cell.length_a   1.000
_cell.length_b   1.000
_cell.length_c   1.000
_cell.angle_alpha   90.00
_cell.angle_beta   90.00
_cell.angle_gamma   90.00
#
_symmetry.space_group_name_H-M   'P 1'
#
loop_
_entity.id
_entity.type
_entity.pdbx_description
1 polymer ?
#
loop_
_entity_poly.entity_id
_entity_poly.type
_entity_poly.pdbx_seq_one_letter_code
_entity_poly.pdbx_strand_id
1 'polypeptide(L)'
;MLNIGNLMYQPADTASESANTSTKAPSVEVPPQPIPVEADSVLVQASNSLVVAHLRQCGYEYSLSVFYPECGLETDKVFSTRDLLQLMNVNPRSILYKSLTSTMQNENKKGFLMKLLIELTDHLHKARQDADTQTDSTPHYRESLAEKMQLIDDQFAVLYQKESRWESLGAKLSVYRKEIEGLIQAEMDQKLQHFKEVELAKLRMEEKEKSHKEVSELKRKLERTYQTKSYALIIREKNSTERLQKQQGIEEKEIYTQRQLLLKEIETLRNRDAELKQRTEAFEMNCKLQEEKNKSIEESLRRRELAIKTIEDTYDQKLKNELRRYQLELKEDYLKRSEKVTEDEKRNTADAAHLREESAAINSNKEEHRHALAELRALQVDLDSASSQIYLLTQQNELLKERLNETTDYPLLKRERLELQTQLKLLKRQLEEAHEENCKLREEFRWPTSEYLALQAELRRVANARKLDEEEFESQKQVLEGQLQKEVEHSAQIKTQLIDCEERAQLLTTQAEYVKLQLRQTQLGLGSYHGTQPA
;
A
#
# COMPACT_ATOMS: atom_id res chain seq x y z
N MET A 1 -18.59 3.61 27.56
CA MET A 1 -17.55 4.47 28.16
C MET A 1 -16.35 3.60 28.46
N LEU A 2 -15.12 4.08 28.24
CA LEU A 2 -13.87 3.32 28.44
C LEU A 2 -13.19 3.69 29.77
N ASN A 3 -12.12 2.97 30.10
CA ASN A 3 -11.59 2.81 31.45
C ASN A 3 -10.06 3.05 31.49
N ILE A 4 -9.52 3.46 32.65
CA ILE A 4 -8.08 3.63 32.97
C ILE A 4 -7.38 4.77 32.19
N GLY A 5 -6.47 5.60 32.75
CA GLY A 5 -5.98 5.79 34.13
C GLY A 5 -4.59 6.46 34.20
N ASN A 6 -4.04 6.57 35.42
CA ASN A 6 -2.66 6.97 35.83
C ASN A 6 -2.26 8.44 36.08
N LEU A 7 -1.62 8.64 37.25
CA LEU A 7 -0.52 9.54 37.69
C LEU A 7 -0.33 10.93 37.02
N MET A 8 -0.06 12.03 37.75
CA MET A 8 1.03 12.21 38.73
C MET A 8 0.83 13.39 39.74
N TYR A 9 1.49 13.27 40.90
CA TYR A 9 2.07 14.30 41.79
C TYR A 9 1.24 15.44 42.46
N GLN A 10 1.60 15.65 43.73
CA GLN A 10 1.18 16.67 44.73
C GLN A 10 2.03 17.97 44.59
N PRO A 11 2.02 18.98 45.51
CA PRO A 11 1.19 19.20 46.72
C PRO A 11 0.64 20.64 46.93
N ALA A 12 -0.21 20.83 47.94
CA ALA A 12 -0.18 21.99 48.87
C ALA A 12 -1.12 21.79 50.08
N ASP A 13 -0.80 22.50 51.16
CA ASP A 13 -1.41 22.55 52.51
C ASP A 13 -2.94 22.89 52.51
N THR A 14 -3.76 22.63 53.56
CA THR A 14 -3.57 22.99 54.98
C THR A 14 -4.43 22.15 55.98
N ALA A 15 -4.19 22.40 57.28
CA ALA A 15 -5.05 22.28 58.47
C ALA A 15 -6.57 22.03 58.28
N SER A 16 -7.29 21.36 59.20
CA SER A 16 -6.90 20.76 60.50
C SER A 16 -8.04 19.91 61.07
N GLU A 17 -7.72 18.76 61.69
CA GLU A 17 -8.70 18.02 62.50
C GLU A 17 -7.99 17.31 63.67
N SER A 18 -8.47 17.52 64.90
CA SER A 18 -7.90 16.90 66.10
C SER A 18 -8.96 16.68 67.17
N ALA A 19 -9.54 15.48 67.21
CA ALA A 19 -10.53 15.08 68.21
C ALA A 19 -9.95 14.09 69.24
N ASN A 20 -10.16 14.44 70.51
CA ASN A 20 -10.51 13.59 71.65
C ASN A 20 -10.82 12.10 71.36
N THR A 21 -10.48 11.10 72.20
CA THR A 21 -9.89 11.15 73.56
C THR A 21 -9.39 9.75 74.00
N SER A 22 -8.13 9.65 74.44
CA SER A 22 -7.58 8.64 75.38
C SER A 22 -6.19 9.15 75.81
N THR A 23 -5.59 8.85 76.97
CA THR A 23 -5.83 7.82 77.99
C THR A 23 -5.63 8.41 79.39
N LYS A 24 -6.25 7.85 80.43
CA LYS A 24 -6.20 8.37 81.82
C LYS A 24 -5.35 7.47 82.73
N ALA A 25 -4.28 8.02 83.31
CA ALA A 25 -3.49 7.41 84.39
C ALA A 25 -3.36 8.40 85.57
N PRO A 26 -3.41 7.95 86.84
CA PRO A 26 -3.46 8.85 88.00
C PRO A 26 -2.07 9.13 88.60
N SER A 27 -1.60 10.38 88.52
CA SER A 27 -0.54 10.88 89.40
C SER A 27 -1.11 11.23 90.77
N VAL A 28 -0.49 10.71 91.83
CA VAL A 28 -0.78 11.11 93.22
C VAL A 28 0.46 11.81 93.77
N GLU A 29 0.38 13.13 93.87
CA GLU A 29 1.32 13.93 94.65
C GLU A 29 0.53 15.05 95.32
N VAL A 30 0.55 15.06 96.65
CA VAL A 30 -0.12 16.06 97.49
C VAL A 30 0.94 17.06 97.93
N PRO A 31 0.77 18.38 97.69
CA PRO A 31 1.75 19.35 98.12
C PRO A 31 1.81 19.40 99.66
N PRO A 32 3.03 19.50 100.26
CA PRO A 32 3.14 19.69 101.70
C PRO A 32 2.53 21.04 102.10
N GLN A 33 1.55 21.02 102.99
CA GLN A 33 0.95 22.25 103.53
C GLN A 33 1.91 22.92 104.52
N PRO A 34 2.08 24.25 104.50
CA PRO A 34 2.84 24.96 105.52
C PRO A 34 2.19 24.80 106.90
N ILE A 35 3.00 24.53 107.92
CA ILE A 35 2.58 24.59 109.32
C ILE A 35 2.61 26.06 109.75
N PRO A 36 1.51 26.64 110.27
CA PRO A 36 1.56 27.99 110.84
C PRO A 36 2.34 27.95 112.16
N VAL A 37 3.47 28.64 112.21
CA VAL A 37 4.23 28.90 113.44
C VAL A 37 3.94 30.34 113.88
N GLU A 38 3.73 30.54 115.18
CA GLU A 38 3.35 31.83 115.75
C GLU A 38 4.44 32.89 115.52
N ALA A 39 4.08 33.99 114.85
CA ALA A 39 5.04 34.96 114.32
C ALA A 39 5.62 35.95 115.35
N ASP A 40 4.98 36.06 116.52
CA ASP A 40 5.14 37.22 117.41
C ASP A 40 6.17 37.01 118.54
N SER A 41 7.38 36.61 118.16
CA SER A 41 8.56 36.76 119.03
C SER A 41 9.74 37.32 118.25
N VAL A 42 10.01 38.61 118.46
CA VAL A 42 11.12 39.35 117.84
C VAL A 42 12.48 38.68 118.12
N LEU A 43 12.62 38.01 119.27
CA LEU A 43 13.81 37.24 119.64
C LEU A 43 13.98 35.97 118.79
N VAL A 44 12.89 35.32 118.37
CA VAL A 44 12.93 34.16 117.44
C VAL A 44 13.30 34.64 116.04
N GLN A 45 12.66 35.70 115.54
CA GLN A 45 13.01 36.29 114.24
C GLN A 45 14.47 36.78 114.19
N ALA A 46 14.98 37.35 115.29
CA ALA A 46 16.40 37.72 115.43
C ALA A 46 17.35 36.51 115.49
N SER A 47 16.96 35.44 116.20
CA SER A 47 17.73 34.19 116.25
C SER A 47 17.82 33.53 114.88
N ASN A 48 16.70 33.47 114.15
CA ASN A 48 16.66 32.95 112.79
C ASN A 48 17.45 33.85 111.82
N SER A 49 17.41 35.18 112.02
CA SER A 49 18.24 36.14 111.26
C SER A 49 19.75 35.93 111.48
N LEU A 50 20.19 35.61 112.71
CA LEU A 50 21.59 35.28 113.00
C LEU A 50 22.05 34.02 112.23
N VAL A 51 21.19 33.01 112.16
CA VAL A 51 21.47 31.77 111.41
C VAL A 51 21.50 32.04 109.89
N VAL A 52 20.50 32.73 109.34
CA VAL A 52 20.47 33.12 107.91
C VAL A 52 21.72 33.92 107.52
N ALA A 53 22.11 34.90 108.33
CA ALA A 53 23.31 35.71 108.09
C ALA A 53 24.60 34.87 108.13
N HIS A 54 24.66 33.82 108.96
CA HIS A 54 25.78 32.90 108.99
C HIS A 54 25.80 31.96 107.77
N LEU A 55 24.66 31.33 107.43
CA LEU A 55 24.53 30.42 106.28
C LEU A 55 24.87 31.12 104.96
N ARG A 56 24.36 32.35 104.75
CA ARG A 56 24.67 33.18 103.57
C ARG A 56 26.16 33.54 103.50
N GLN A 57 26.77 33.95 104.62
CA GLN A 57 28.20 34.32 104.63
C GLN A 57 29.14 33.12 104.43
N CYS A 58 28.66 31.90 104.71
CA CYS A 58 29.39 30.64 104.47
C CYS A 58 29.05 29.96 103.14
N GLY A 59 28.13 30.51 102.33
CA GLY A 59 27.78 29.98 101.01
C GLY A 59 26.96 28.68 101.02
N TYR A 60 26.23 28.40 102.10
CA TYR A 60 25.42 27.17 102.23
C TYR A 60 24.04 27.31 101.56
N GLU A 61 24.02 27.64 100.26
CA GLU A 61 22.82 27.98 99.49
C GLU A 61 21.71 26.92 99.55
N TYR A 62 22.07 25.62 99.52
CA TYR A 62 21.10 24.53 99.63
C TYR A 62 20.42 24.49 101.01
N SER A 63 21.19 24.59 102.10
CA SER A 63 20.62 24.65 103.45
C SER A 63 19.79 25.92 103.66
N LEU A 64 20.23 27.04 103.08
CA LEU A 64 19.54 28.33 103.14
C LEU A 64 18.21 28.33 102.35
N SER A 65 18.12 27.62 101.21
CA SER A 65 16.88 27.50 100.44
C SER A 65 15.81 26.63 101.13
N VAL A 66 16.22 25.70 102.00
CA VAL A 66 15.32 24.91 102.87
C VAL A 66 14.98 25.66 104.16
N PHE A 67 15.95 26.34 104.77
CA PHE A 67 15.78 27.03 106.05
C PHE A 67 14.79 28.20 105.99
N TYR A 68 14.74 28.96 104.88
CA TYR A 68 13.78 30.07 104.72
C TYR A 68 12.31 29.63 104.89
N PRO A 69 11.78 28.67 104.10
CA PRO A 69 10.40 28.20 104.25
C PRO A 69 10.16 27.43 105.55
N GLU A 70 11.13 26.68 106.08
CA GLU A 70 10.98 25.97 107.36
C GLU A 70 10.87 26.91 108.57
N CYS A 71 11.60 28.04 108.55
CA CYS A 71 11.60 29.03 109.63
C CYS A 71 10.63 30.20 109.42
N GLY A 72 9.77 30.15 108.39
CA GLY A 72 8.78 31.19 108.08
C GLY A 72 9.36 32.57 107.75
N LEU A 73 10.64 32.65 107.38
CA LEU A 73 11.30 33.92 107.06
C LEU A 73 11.18 34.25 105.56
N GLU A 74 10.59 35.41 105.26
CA GLU A 74 10.72 36.04 103.95
C GLU A 74 12.12 36.67 103.78
N THR A 75 12.63 36.72 102.56
CA THR A 75 14.01 37.16 102.25
C THR A 75 14.30 38.62 102.63
N ASP A 76 13.27 39.48 102.70
CA ASP A 76 13.38 40.90 103.10
C ASP A 76 13.24 41.12 104.62
N LYS A 77 12.83 40.13 105.41
CA LYS A 77 12.51 40.28 106.85
C LYS A 77 13.68 39.89 107.78
N VAL A 78 14.92 40.04 107.31
CA VAL A 78 16.15 39.70 108.06
C VAL A 78 16.73 40.95 108.74
N PHE A 79 16.96 40.89 110.05
CA PHE A 79 17.50 42.02 110.82
C PHE A 79 18.96 42.36 110.45
N SER A 80 19.30 43.65 110.46
CA SER A 80 20.68 44.12 110.29
C SER A 80 21.54 43.80 111.51
N THR A 81 22.86 43.73 111.34
CA THR A 81 23.81 43.52 112.44
C THR A 81 23.75 44.63 113.50
N ARG A 82 23.30 45.84 113.13
CA ARG A 82 23.04 46.93 114.07
C ARG A 82 21.78 46.69 114.90
N ASP A 83 20.69 46.27 114.26
CA ASP A 83 19.41 46.01 114.90
C ASP A 83 19.52 44.84 115.88
N LEU A 84 20.26 43.78 115.51
CA LEU A 84 20.56 42.63 116.37
C LEU A 84 21.33 43.04 117.63
N LEU A 85 22.35 43.91 117.53
CA LEU A 85 23.08 44.43 118.68
C LEU A 85 22.20 45.29 119.60
N GLN A 86 21.27 46.05 119.03
CA GLN A 86 20.29 46.83 119.78
C GLN A 86 19.27 45.93 120.51
N LEU A 87 18.76 44.89 119.84
CA LEU A 87 17.83 43.92 120.45
C LEU A 87 18.48 43.11 121.58
N MET A 88 19.78 42.82 121.46
CA MET A 88 20.58 42.19 122.52
C MET A 88 20.96 43.13 123.68
N ASN A 89 20.47 44.38 123.70
CA ASN A 89 20.79 45.41 124.70
C ASN A 89 22.30 45.69 124.88
N VAL A 90 23.12 45.45 123.85
CA VAL A 90 24.57 45.68 123.92
C VAL A 90 24.85 47.18 123.85
N ASN A 91 25.14 47.80 125.00
CA ASN A 91 25.32 49.24 125.12
C ASN A 91 26.36 49.79 124.10
N PRO A 92 26.03 50.78 123.25
CA PRO A 92 26.94 51.35 122.24
C PRO A 92 28.27 51.91 122.76
N ARG A 93 28.38 52.19 124.07
CA ARG A 93 29.62 52.65 124.70
C ARG A 93 30.53 51.51 125.20
N SER A 94 30.02 50.27 125.25
CA SER A 94 30.75 49.09 125.76
C SER A 94 31.93 48.68 124.86
N ILE A 95 32.89 47.95 125.45
CA ILE A 95 34.04 47.40 124.72
C ILE A 95 33.56 46.34 123.70
N LEU A 96 32.62 45.48 124.09
CA LEU A 96 32.00 44.47 123.22
C LEU A 96 31.35 45.11 121.98
N TYR A 97 30.52 46.15 122.14
CA TYR A 97 29.91 46.84 120.99
C TYR A 97 30.96 47.40 120.05
N LYS A 98 32.04 48.00 120.58
CA LYS A 98 33.13 48.55 119.77
C LYS A 98 33.86 47.47 118.99
N SER A 99 34.26 46.34 119.61
CA SER A 99 34.91 45.22 118.92
C SER A 99 34.05 44.64 117.79
N LEU A 100 32.76 44.40 118.10
CA LEU A 100 31.80 43.82 117.16
C LEU A 100 31.47 44.77 115.99
N THR A 101 31.53 46.10 116.17
CA THR A 101 31.22 47.07 115.11
C THR A 101 32.43 47.62 114.35
N SER A 102 33.62 47.74 114.97
CA SER A 102 34.84 48.21 114.28
C SER A 102 35.29 47.26 113.16
N THR A 103 34.96 45.98 113.31
CA THR A 103 35.39 44.90 112.38
C THR A 103 34.43 44.72 111.19
N MET A 104 33.60 45.73 110.88
CA MET A 104 32.59 45.69 109.81
C MET A 104 33.07 46.26 108.45
N GLN A 105 34.29 46.78 108.36
CA GLN A 105 34.89 47.27 107.10
C GLN A 105 35.92 46.33 106.47
N ASN A 106 36.28 45.21 107.14
CA ASN A 106 37.30 44.27 106.66
C ASN A 106 36.66 42.92 106.28
N GLU A 107 36.69 42.56 104.99
CA GLU A 107 36.19 41.29 104.47
C GLU A 107 36.91 40.09 105.11
N ASN A 108 36.25 39.45 106.07
CA ASN A 108 36.76 38.26 106.76
C ASN A 108 35.75 37.13 106.64
N LYS A 109 36.21 35.96 106.20
CA LYS A 109 35.40 34.79 105.79
C LYS A 109 34.70 34.04 106.95
N LYS A 110 34.34 34.75 108.03
CA LYS A 110 33.68 34.21 109.24
C LYS A 110 32.57 35.18 109.67
N GLY A 111 31.32 34.74 109.53
CA GLY A 111 30.12 35.55 109.76
C GLY A 111 29.93 36.01 111.21
N PHE A 112 29.03 36.99 111.40
CA PHE A 112 28.80 37.72 112.65
C PHE A 112 28.61 36.83 113.88
N LEU A 113 27.78 35.77 113.77
CA LEU A 113 27.51 34.80 114.83
C LEU A 113 28.79 34.17 115.42
N MET A 114 29.78 33.85 114.57
CA MET A 114 31.03 33.23 115.02
C MET A 114 31.90 34.21 115.84
N LYS A 115 31.88 35.51 115.48
CA LYS A 115 32.62 36.55 116.24
C LYS A 115 32.00 36.77 117.62
N LEU A 116 30.67 36.78 117.71
CA LEU A 116 29.93 36.91 118.96
C LEU A 116 30.26 35.79 119.97
N LEU A 117 30.37 34.54 119.51
CA LEU A 117 30.66 33.39 120.37
C LEU A 117 32.11 33.37 120.90
N ILE A 118 33.08 33.86 120.10
CA ILE A 118 34.47 34.01 120.52
C ILE A 118 34.57 35.05 121.65
N GLU A 119 34.00 36.24 121.45
CA GLU A 119 34.11 37.34 122.43
C GLU A 119 33.41 37.01 123.77
N LEU A 120 32.36 36.18 123.74
CA LEU A 120 31.67 35.69 124.95
C LEU A 120 32.45 34.60 125.70
N THR A 121 33.20 33.75 124.99
CA THR A 121 33.99 32.68 125.65
C THR A 121 35.23 33.23 126.37
N ASP A 122 35.87 34.27 125.83
CA ASP A 122 36.99 34.97 126.49
C ASP A 122 36.57 35.78 127.75
N HIS A 123 35.28 36.08 127.92
CA HIS A 123 34.76 36.79 129.09
C HIS A 123 34.33 35.88 130.25
N LEU A 124 33.92 34.63 130.00
CA LEU A 124 33.38 33.74 131.05
C LEU A 124 34.44 33.05 131.92
N HIS A 125 35.70 32.97 131.48
CA HIS A 125 36.78 32.23 132.15
C HIS A 125 37.39 32.93 133.39
N LYS A 126 36.63 33.72 134.18
CA LYS A 126 37.22 34.69 135.13
C LYS A 126 36.67 34.84 136.56
N ALA A 127 35.68 34.07 137.05
CA ALA A 127 35.24 34.20 138.46
C ALA A 127 34.48 32.98 139.06
N ARG A 128 34.97 32.40 140.19
CA ARG A 128 34.18 31.69 141.24
C ARG A 128 35.03 31.28 142.48
N GLN A 129 34.53 31.43 143.71
CA GLN A 129 35.03 30.82 144.99
C GLN A 129 34.07 31.09 146.19
N ASP A 130 34.09 30.24 147.25
CA ASP A 130 33.15 30.21 148.41
C ASP A 130 33.87 29.87 149.77
N ALA A 131 33.29 30.12 150.97
CA ALA A 131 33.87 29.82 152.32
C ALA A 131 32.86 29.80 153.54
N ASP A 132 33.22 29.30 154.76
CA ASP A 132 32.26 28.86 155.82
C ASP A 132 32.73 28.84 157.35
N THR A 133 31.77 28.97 158.33
CA THR A 133 31.68 28.53 159.80
C THR A 133 32.60 28.89 161.04
N GLN A 134 31.98 28.81 162.27
CA GLN A 134 32.45 28.28 163.63
C GLN A 134 32.69 29.16 164.94
N THR A 135 32.90 28.52 166.14
CA THR A 135 32.51 29.01 167.52
C THR A 135 33.37 28.49 168.75
N ASP A 136 33.56 29.29 169.84
CA ASP A 136 33.83 28.98 171.32
C ASP A 136 35.11 28.20 171.83
N SER A 137 35.55 28.13 173.13
CA SER A 137 35.56 29.00 174.38
C SER A 137 36.55 28.50 175.51
N THR A 138 36.41 28.80 176.85
CA THR A 138 37.53 28.83 177.88
C THR A 138 37.24 28.40 179.38
N PRO A 139 38.26 28.23 180.30
CA PRO A 139 38.10 27.59 181.65
C PRO A 139 38.75 28.22 182.96
N HIS A 140 38.34 27.72 184.15
CA HIS A 140 38.94 27.76 185.55
C HIS A 140 39.10 29.14 186.28
N TYR A 141 39.46 29.33 187.58
CA TYR A 141 39.89 28.54 188.79
C TYR A 141 39.44 29.32 190.11
N ARG A 142 39.75 29.18 191.44
CA ARG A 142 40.63 28.40 192.40
C ARG A 142 40.03 28.39 193.87
N GLU A 143 40.72 27.92 194.92
CA GLU A 143 40.18 27.47 196.25
C GLU A 143 40.87 28.02 197.56
N SER A 144 40.18 28.09 198.74
CA SER A 144 40.74 27.88 200.13
C SER A 144 39.73 28.03 201.32
N LEU A 145 39.44 26.94 202.08
CA LEU A 145 38.86 26.91 203.45
C LEU A 145 39.19 25.59 204.21
N ALA A 146 40.19 24.83 203.75
CA ALA A 146 40.27 23.37 203.95
C ALA A 146 40.47 22.88 205.39
N GLU A 147 41.15 23.64 206.25
CA GLU A 147 41.70 23.16 207.53
C GLU A 147 40.68 22.87 208.64
N LYS A 148 39.38 23.11 208.40
CA LYS A 148 38.29 22.73 209.33
C LYS A 148 37.37 21.63 208.81
N MET A 149 37.47 21.24 207.54
CA MET A 149 36.74 20.07 207.04
C MET A 149 37.41 18.77 207.47
N GLN A 150 38.76 18.75 207.60
CA GLN A 150 39.55 17.55 207.88
C GLN A 150 39.02 16.63 209.02
N LEU A 151 38.50 17.19 210.12
CA LEU A 151 37.97 16.40 211.24
C LEU A 151 36.55 15.84 210.98
N ILE A 152 35.82 16.43 210.05
CA ILE A 152 34.55 15.91 209.52
C ILE A 152 34.85 14.87 208.43
N ASP A 153 35.83 15.16 207.56
CA ASP A 153 36.28 14.28 206.48
C ASP A 153 36.77 12.93 207.03
N ASP A 154 37.53 12.90 208.13
CA ASP A 154 37.96 11.65 208.78
C ASP A 154 36.78 10.78 209.27
N GLN A 155 35.66 11.39 209.68
CA GLN A 155 34.46 10.67 210.11
C GLN A 155 33.55 10.28 208.93
N PHE A 156 33.54 11.07 207.86
CA PHE A 156 32.83 10.77 206.62
C PHE A 156 33.60 9.83 205.68
N ALA A 157 34.93 9.69 205.79
CA ALA A 157 35.74 8.81 204.93
C ALA A 157 35.30 7.34 205.00
N VAL A 158 34.85 6.89 206.18
CA VAL A 158 34.28 5.55 206.40
C VAL A 158 32.91 5.39 205.71
N LEU A 159 32.16 6.49 205.55
CA LEU A 159 30.94 6.52 204.73
C LEU A 159 31.27 6.62 203.24
N TYR A 160 32.30 7.37 202.82
CA TYR A 160 32.77 7.43 201.43
C TYR A 160 33.27 6.08 200.88
N GLN A 161 33.86 5.21 201.69
CA GLN A 161 34.12 3.82 201.27
C GLN A 161 32.83 3.02 200.99
N LYS A 162 31.73 3.38 201.66
CA LYS A 162 30.39 2.84 201.41
C LYS A 162 29.74 3.53 200.21
N GLU A 163 30.06 4.79 199.96
CA GLU A 163 29.57 5.60 198.85
C GLU A 163 30.21 5.20 197.52
N SER A 164 31.51 4.87 197.46
CA SER A 164 32.13 4.33 196.24
C SER A 164 31.53 2.99 195.80
N ARG A 165 30.95 2.21 196.73
CA ARG A 165 30.12 1.04 196.41
C ARG A 165 28.77 1.46 195.80
N TRP A 166 28.15 2.54 196.26
CA TRP A 166 26.96 3.11 195.65
C TRP A 166 27.23 3.80 194.31
N GLU A 167 28.39 4.45 194.12
CA GLU A 167 28.83 4.98 192.83
C GLU A 167 29.18 3.87 191.85
N SER A 168 29.82 2.78 192.29
CA SER A 168 30.02 1.59 191.45
C SER A 168 28.69 0.96 191.03
N LEU A 169 27.70 0.93 191.92
CA LEU A 169 26.34 0.49 191.61
C LEU A 169 25.60 1.48 190.70
N GLY A 170 25.72 2.79 190.92
CA GLY A 170 25.10 3.85 190.13
C GLY A 170 25.69 3.94 188.72
N ALA A 171 27.01 3.83 188.59
CA ALA A 171 27.71 3.70 187.32
C ALA A 171 27.23 2.45 186.56
N LYS A 172 27.19 1.28 187.21
CA LYS A 172 26.62 0.05 186.62
C LYS A 172 25.15 0.22 186.21
N LEU A 173 24.31 0.83 187.05
CA LEU A 173 22.91 1.13 186.72
C LEU A 173 22.80 2.12 185.55
N SER A 174 23.71 3.10 185.43
CA SER A 174 23.75 4.01 184.28
C SER A 174 24.24 3.34 182.99
N VAL A 175 25.14 2.36 183.11
CA VAL A 175 25.59 1.52 181.99
C VAL A 175 24.44 0.62 181.55
N TYR A 176 23.83 -0.15 182.47
CA TYR A 176 22.64 -0.95 182.16
C TYR A 176 21.49 -0.10 181.62
N ARG A 177 21.28 1.12 182.12
CA ARG A 177 20.30 2.06 181.57
C ARG A 177 20.65 2.45 180.14
N LYS A 178 21.89 2.82 179.84
CA LYS A 178 22.34 3.15 178.47
C LYS A 178 22.32 1.95 177.53
N GLU A 179 22.60 0.75 178.03
CA GLU A 179 22.47 -0.52 177.29
C GLU A 179 21.00 -0.80 176.97
N ILE A 180 20.09 -0.64 177.93
CA ILE A 180 18.64 -0.80 177.74
C ILE A 180 18.09 0.28 176.79
N GLU A 181 18.45 1.55 176.98
CA GLU A 181 18.06 2.66 176.09
C GLU A 181 18.62 2.47 174.67
N GLY A 182 19.87 1.99 174.55
CA GLY A 182 20.49 1.65 173.26
C GLY A 182 19.86 0.44 172.57
N LEU A 183 19.48 -0.60 173.33
CA LEU A 183 18.73 -1.75 172.83
C LEU A 183 17.32 -1.35 172.37
N ILE A 184 16.62 -0.53 173.15
CA ILE A 184 15.29 0.00 172.78
C ILE A 184 15.40 0.90 171.54
N GLN A 185 16.41 1.76 171.46
CA GLN A 185 16.66 2.61 170.28
C GLN A 185 16.97 1.76 169.05
N ALA A 186 17.85 0.77 169.15
CA ALA A 186 18.17 -0.15 168.05
C ALA A 186 16.96 -0.99 167.61
N GLU A 187 16.15 -1.48 168.57
CA GLU A 187 14.92 -2.21 168.27
C GLU A 187 13.87 -1.29 167.60
N MET A 188 13.76 -0.03 168.04
CA MET A 188 12.89 0.98 167.42
C MET A 188 13.36 1.34 166.01
N ASP A 189 14.66 1.56 165.80
CA ASP A 189 15.22 1.86 164.49
C ASP A 189 15.10 0.66 163.53
N GLN A 190 15.27 -0.58 164.02
CA GLN A 190 15.02 -1.80 163.25
C GLN A 190 13.54 -1.94 162.88
N LYS A 191 12.61 -1.67 163.82
CA LYS A 191 11.16 -1.65 163.54
C LYS A 191 10.80 -0.55 162.54
N LEU A 192 11.42 0.62 162.63
CA LEU A 192 11.21 1.75 161.72
C LEU A 192 11.76 1.45 160.32
N GLN A 193 12.93 0.82 160.21
CA GLN A 193 13.51 0.36 158.95
C GLN A 193 12.59 -0.70 158.32
N HIS A 194 12.20 -1.73 159.07
CA HIS A 194 11.28 -2.76 158.59
C HIS A 194 9.93 -2.18 158.12
N PHE A 195 9.34 -1.25 158.88
CA PHE A 195 8.12 -0.55 158.47
C PHE A 195 8.30 0.25 157.17
N LYS A 196 9.41 1.01 157.05
CA LYS A 196 9.76 1.74 155.82
C LYS A 196 9.96 0.79 154.64
N GLU A 197 10.63 -0.34 154.83
CA GLU A 197 10.84 -1.35 153.79
C GLU A 197 9.54 -2.00 153.34
N VAL A 198 8.66 -2.36 154.28
CA VAL A 198 7.33 -2.94 154.00
C VAL A 198 6.44 -1.95 153.26
N GLU A 199 6.35 -0.69 153.70
CA GLU A 199 5.55 0.32 153.01
C GLU A 199 6.16 0.73 151.66
N LEU A 200 7.49 0.81 151.52
CA LEU A 200 8.14 1.00 150.21
C LEU A 200 7.93 -0.20 149.28
N ALA A 201 7.94 -1.43 149.79
CA ALA A 201 7.64 -2.62 148.99
C ALA A 201 6.17 -2.63 148.54
N LYS A 202 5.24 -2.29 149.44
CA LYS A 202 3.80 -2.15 149.18
C LYS A 202 3.52 -1.07 148.14
N LEU A 203 4.06 0.14 148.30
CA LEU A 203 3.92 1.23 147.32
C LEU A 203 4.47 0.83 145.94
N ARG A 204 5.66 0.19 145.89
CA ARG A 204 6.23 -0.34 144.63
C ARG A 204 5.38 -1.44 144.01
N MET A 205 4.69 -2.26 144.80
CA MET A 205 3.78 -3.29 144.30
C MET A 205 2.47 -2.66 143.78
N GLU A 206 1.90 -1.69 144.49
CA GLU A 206 0.74 -0.94 144.01
C GLU A 206 1.04 -0.15 142.72
N GLU A 207 2.21 0.48 142.61
CA GLU A 207 2.64 1.21 141.41
C GLU A 207 2.87 0.26 140.22
N LYS A 208 3.49 -0.90 140.45
CA LYS A 208 3.58 -1.99 139.46
C LYS A 208 2.20 -2.49 139.04
N GLU A 209 1.26 -2.62 139.97
CA GLU A 209 -0.09 -3.07 139.65
C GLU A 209 -0.88 -2.02 138.85
N LYS A 210 -0.77 -0.73 139.22
CA LYS A 210 -1.37 0.42 138.50
C LYS A 210 -0.81 0.51 137.07
N SER A 211 0.50 0.57 136.91
CA SER A 211 1.15 0.59 135.60
C SER A 211 0.88 -0.67 134.77
N HIS A 212 0.80 -1.87 135.38
CA HIS A 212 0.41 -3.10 134.67
C HIS A 212 -1.05 -3.07 134.20
N LYS A 213 -1.98 -2.51 135.00
CA LYS A 213 -3.38 -2.28 134.61
C LYS A 213 -3.47 -1.29 133.45
N GLU A 214 -2.75 -0.18 133.50
CA GLU A 214 -2.69 0.84 132.43
C GLU A 214 -2.10 0.28 131.13
N VAL A 215 -0.97 -0.43 131.18
CA VAL A 215 -0.37 -1.09 130.02
C VAL A 215 -1.32 -2.15 129.44
N SER A 216 -2.04 -2.89 130.28
CA SER A 216 -3.05 -3.87 129.83
C SER A 216 -4.27 -3.20 129.21
N GLU A 217 -4.68 -2.03 129.70
CA GLU A 217 -5.70 -1.20 129.07
C GLU A 217 -5.26 -0.64 127.72
N LEU A 218 -4.05 -0.11 127.62
CA LEU A 218 -3.49 0.41 126.36
C LEU A 218 -3.37 -0.71 125.32
N LYS A 219 -2.90 -1.89 125.71
CA LYS A 219 -2.91 -3.10 124.86
C LYS A 219 -4.33 -3.44 124.37
N ARG A 220 -5.32 -3.54 125.26
CA ARG A 220 -6.73 -3.81 124.88
C ARG A 220 -7.33 -2.71 124.00
N LYS A 221 -7.03 -1.43 124.24
CA LYS A 221 -7.48 -0.30 123.42
C LYS A 221 -6.87 -0.39 122.01
N LEU A 222 -5.55 -0.61 121.93
CA LEU A 222 -4.82 -0.76 120.68
C LEU A 222 -5.31 -1.98 119.87
N GLU A 223 -5.45 -3.15 120.51
CA GLU A 223 -5.97 -4.38 119.90
C GLU A 223 -7.35 -4.16 119.29
N ARG A 224 -8.29 -3.55 120.02
CA ARG A 224 -9.62 -3.19 119.50
C ARG A 224 -9.52 -2.27 118.28
N THR A 225 -8.65 -1.26 118.30
CA THR A 225 -8.48 -0.38 117.12
C THR A 225 -7.90 -1.12 115.92
N TYR A 226 -7.01 -2.11 116.12
CA TYR A 226 -6.53 -2.98 115.03
C TYR A 226 -7.64 -3.90 114.52
N GLN A 227 -8.44 -4.51 115.40
CA GLN A 227 -9.58 -5.34 115.02
C GLN A 227 -10.64 -4.55 114.22
N THR A 228 -10.97 -3.32 114.64
CA THR A 228 -11.88 -2.45 113.87
C THR A 228 -11.29 -2.05 112.52
N LYS A 229 -9.99 -1.72 112.46
CA LYS A 229 -9.30 -1.39 111.20
C LYS A 229 -9.22 -2.58 110.24
N SER A 230 -8.87 -3.78 110.72
CA SER A 230 -8.80 -4.98 109.88
C SER A 230 -10.19 -5.40 109.40
N TYR A 231 -11.21 -5.35 110.26
CA TYR A 231 -12.60 -5.62 109.86
C TYR A 231 -13.10 -4.62 108.81
N ALA A 232 -12.80 -3.33 108.95
CA ALA A 232 -13.12 -2.32 107.94
C ALA A 232 -12.39 -2.54 106.61
N LEU A 233 -11.13 -3.00 106.64
CA LEU A 233 -10.38 -3.38 105.44
C LEU A 233 -10.96 -4.64 104.78
N ILE A 234 -11.28 -5.68 105.53
CA ILE A 234 -11.91 -6.92 105.05
C ILE A 234 -13.28 -6.61 104.41
N ILE A 235 -14.09 -5.73 105.00
CA ILE A 235 -15.34 -5.26 104.39
C ILE A 235 -15.06 -4.49 103.09
N ARG A 236 -14.08 -3.58 103.06
CA ARG A 236 -13.72 -2.81 101.86
C ARG A 236 -13.26 -3.73 100.72
N GLU A 237 -12.43 -4.72 101.04
CA GLU A 237 -11.91 -5.73 100.12
C GLU A 237 -13.05 -6.60 99.58
N LYS A 238 -13.85 -7.22 100.46
CA LYS A 238 -15.03 -8.03 100.08
C LYS A 238 -16.00 -7.25 99.21
N ASN A 239 -16.33 -6.00 99.58
CA ASN A 239 -17.20 -5.15 98.77
C ASN A 239 -16.59 -4.81 97.40
N SER A 240 -15.26 -4.87 97.24
CA SER A 240 -14.58 -4.66 95.97
C SER A 240 -14.49 -5.93 95.12
N THR A 241 -14.22 -7.08 95.73
CA THR A 241 -14.24 -8.38 95.03
C THR A 241 -15.65 -8.74 94.58
N GLU A 242 -16.68 -8.47 95.39
CA GLU A 242 -18.09 -8.65 94.98
C GLU A 242 -18.48 -7.74 93.81
N ARG A 243 -18.00 -6.49 93.75
CA ARG A 243 -18.23 -5.62 92.58
C ARG A 243 -17.52 -6.16 91.33
N LEU A 244 -16.27 -6.60 91.46
CA LEU A 244 -15.50 -7.17 90.37
C LEU A 244 -16.15 -8.45 89.81
N GLN A 245 -16.58 -9.36 90.69
CA GLN A 245 -17.29 -10.58 90.31
C GLN A 245 -18.64 -10.30 89.64
N LYS A 246 -19.39 -9.28 90.12
CA LYS A 246 -20.64 -8.85 89.48
C LYS A 246 -20.39 -8.27 88.08
N GLN A 247 -19.31 -7.50 87.91
CA GLN A 247 -18.90 -6.94 86.62
C GLN A 247 -18.45 -8.04 85.64
N GLN A 248 -17.57 -8.95 86.07
CA GLN A 248 -17.15 -10.12 85.28
C GLN A 248 -18.35 -10.97 84.86
N GLY A 249 -19.29 -11.25 85.79
CA GLY A 249 -20.53 -11.96 85.50
C GLY A 249 -21.57 -11.19 84.68
N ILE A 250 -21.29 -9.94 84.27
CA ILE A 250 -22.03 -9.20 83.22
C ILE A 250 -21.26 -9.30 81.91
N GLU A 251 -19.96 -9.01 81.92
CA GLU A 251 -19.06 -9.10 80.76
C GLU A 251 -19.07 -10.50 80.12
N GLU A 252 -19.04 -11.58 80.91
CA GLU A 252 -19.18 -12.96 80.43
C GLU A 252 -20.52 -13.20 79.70
N LYS A 253 -21.60 -12.57 80.16
CA LYS A 253 -22.93 -12.69 79.54
C LYS A 253 -23.02 -11.88 78.25
N GLU A 254 -22.40 -10.69 78.21
CA GLU A 254 -22.33 -9.85 77.01
C GLU A 254 -21.46 -10.51 75.93
N ILE A 255 -20.29 -11.05 76.31
CA ILE A 255 -19.44 -11.85 75.42
C ILE A 255 -20.19 -13.10 74.94
N TYR A 256 -20.97 -13.76 75.80
CA TYR A 256 -21.79 -14.90 75.40
C TYR A 256 -22.90 -14.51 74.42
N THR A 257 -23.67 -13.43 74.66
CA THR A 257 -24.74 -13.01 73.74
C THR A 257 -24.16 -12.53 72.41
N GLN A 258 -23.08 -11.76 72.41
CA GLN A 258 -22.35 -11.38 71.19
C GLN A 258 -21.88 -12.61 70.41
N ARG A 259 -21.27 -13.60 71.08
CA ARG A 259 -20.86 -14.87 70.44
C ARG A 259 -22.05 -15.63 69.85
N GLN A 260 -23.19 -15.65 70.52
CA GLN A 260 -24.42 -16.32 70.00
C GLN A 260 -25.06 -15.55 68.84
N LEU A 261 -24.92 -14.22 68.77
CA LEU A 261 -25.34 -13.43 67.60
C LEU A 261 -24.41 -13.72 66.41
N LEU A 262 -23.09 -13.63 66.60
CA LEU A 262 -22.09 -13.93 65.57
C LEU A 262 -22.24 -15.37 65.00
N LEU A 263 -22.56 -16.35 65.85
CA LEU A 263 -22.82 -17.72 65.38
C LEU A 263 -24.06 -17.81 64.47
N LYS A 264 -25.13 -17.07 64.77
CA LYS A 264 -26.34 -16.98 63.91
C LYS A 264 -26.07 -16.22 62.61
N GLU A 265 -25.24 -15.18 62.66
CA GLU A 265 -24.79 -14.45 61.46
C GLU A 265 -23.96 -15.36 60.55
N ILE A 266 -23.02 -16.13 61.11
CA ILE A 266 -22.26 -17.15 60.37
C ILE A 266 -23.18 -18.23 59.77
N GLU A 267 -24.22 -18.66 60.49
CA GLU A 267 -25.19 -19.66 60.00
C GLU A 267 -26.07 -19.10 58.86
N THR A 268 -26.59 -17.88 59.00
CA THR A 268 -27.38 -17.21 57.94
C THR A 268 -26.53 -16.89 56.70
N LEU A 269 -25.26 -16.52 56.86
CA LEU A 269 -24.31 -16.38 55.75
C LEU A 269 -24.08 -17.72 55.05
N ARG A 270 -23.80 -18.80 55.78
CA ARG A 270 -23.62 -20.15 55.20
C ARG A 270 -24.86 -20.62 54.42
N ASN A 271 -26.06 -20.36 54.93
CA ASN A 271 -27.30 -20.69 54.25
C ASN A 271 -27.48 -19.88 52.95
N ARG A 272 -27.11 -18.59 52.97
CA ARG A 272 -27.10 -17.73 51.78
C ARG A 272 -26.06 -18.16 50.76
N ASP A 273 -24.86 -18.55 51.19
CA ASP A 273 -23.80 -19.04 50.30
C ASP A 273 -24.21 -20.37 49.63
N ALA A 274 -24.90 -21.25 50.37
CA ALA A 274 -25.47 -22.48 49.81
C ALA A 274 -26.59 -22.20 48.79
N GLU A 275 -27.50 -21.25 49.07
CA GLU A 275 -28.55 -20.81 48.15
C GLU A 275 -27.95 -20.18 46.87
N LEU A 276 -26.94 -19.32 47.02
CA LEU A 276 -26.21 -18.71 45.90
C LEU A 276 -25.50 -19.77 45.06
N LYS A 277 -24.84 -20.74 45.70
CA LYS A 277 -24.17 -21.84 45.00
C LYS A 277 -25.16 -22.69 44.18
N GLN A 278 -26.31 -23.05 44.76
CA GLN A 278 -27.36 -23.77 44.03
C GLN A 278 -27.89 -22.94 42.86
N ARG A 279 -28.05 -21.61 43.01
CA ARG A 279 -28.44 -20.71 41.91
C ARG A 279 -27.39 -20.64 40.81
N THR A 280 -26.10 -20.57 41.13
CA THR A 280 -25.03 -20.57 40.11
C THR A 280 -24.93 -21.91 39.39
N GLU A 281 -25.02 -23.04 40.10
CA GLU A 281 -25.01 -24.38 39.50
C GLU A 281 -26.23 -24.57 38.57
N ALA A 282 -27.43 -24.16 38.99
CA ALA A 282 -28.62 -24.21 38.16
C ALA A 282 -28.53 -23.29 36.93
N PHE A 283 -27.94 -22.09 37.08
CA PHE A 283 -27.71 -21.16 35.97
C PHE A 283 -26.71 -21.72 34.96
N GLU A 284 -25.57 -22.25 35.41
CA GLU A 284 -24.59 -22.91 34.55
C GLU A 284 -25.19 -24.08 33.77
N MET A 285 -26.01 -24.93 34.41
CA MET A 285 -26.67 -26.05 33.73
C MET A 285 -27.68 -25.58 32.68
N ASN A 286 -28.38 -24.45 32.93
CA ASN A 286 -29.26 -23.84 31.94
C ASN A 286 -28.47 -23.23 30.76
N CYS A 287 -27.32 -22.59 31.02
CA CYS A 287 -26.41 -22.11 29.98
C CYS A 287 -25.90 -23.26 29.10
N LYS A 288 -25.42 -24.36 29.71
CA LYS A 288 -24.95 -25.56 28.99
C LYS A 288 -26.07 -26.14 28.11
N LEU A 289 -27.29 -26.28 28.65
CA LEU A 289 -28.46 -26.74 27.90
C LEU A 289 -28.85 -25.78 26.74
N GLN A 290 -28.68 -24.47 26.92
CA GLN A 290 -28.97 -23.50 25.85
C GLN A 290 -27.88 -23.48 24.78
N GLU A 291 -26.61 -23.67 25.14
CA GLU A 291 -25.53 -23.90 24.18
C GLU A 291 -25.76 -25.17 23.35
N GLU A 292 -26.18 -26.28 23.98
CA GLU A 292 -26.49 -27.53 23.28
C GLU A 292 -27.65 -27.38 22.29
N LYS A 293 -28.71 -26.66 22.69
CA LYS A 293 -29.80 -26.26 21.78
C LYS A 293 -29.26 -25.45 20.60
N ASN A 294 -28.46 -24.41 20.86
CA ASN A 294 -27.88 -23.57 19.82
C ASN A 294 -27.00 -24.39 18.86
N LYS A 295 -26.11 -25.25 19.38
CA LYS A 295 -25.28 -26.18 18.59
C LYS A 295 -26.14 -27.10 17.70
N SER A 296 -27.23 -27.67 18.23
CA SER A 296 -28.14 -28.50 17.44
C SER A 296 -28.87 -27.73 16.32
N ILE A 297 -29.20 -26.46 16.56
CA ILE A 297 -29.81 -25.57 15.57
C ILE A 297 -28.77 -25.21 14.50
N GLU A 298 -27.56 -24.81 14.88
CA GLU A 298 -26.45 -24.54 13.95
C GLU A 298 -26.16 -25.75 13.06
N GLU A 299 -26.06 -26.97 13.61
CA GLU A 299 -25.89 -28.17 12.81
C GLU A 299 -27.06 -28.38 11.82
N SER A 300 -28.30 -28.14 12.25
CA SER A 300 -29.46 -28.25 11.37
C SER A 300 -29.45 -27.23 10.23
N LEU A 301 -28.93 -26.03 10.49
CA LEU A 301 -28.74 -24.97 9.49
C LEU A 301 -27.60 -25.33 8.53
N ARG A 302 -26.42 -25.71 9.03
CA ARG A 302 -25.29 -26.16 8.20
C ARG A 302 -25.67 -27.33 7.29
N ARG A 303 -26.48 -28.29 7.77
CA ARG A 303 -27.02 -29.39 6.95
C ARG A 303 -27.96 -28.89 5.85
N ARG A 304 -28.79 -27.86 6.11
CA ARG A 304 -29.66 -27.22 5.10
C ARG A 304 -28.86 -26.40 4.09
N GLU A 305 -27.88 -25.63 4.54
CA GLU A 305 -26.96 -24.84 3.70
C GLU A 305 -26.20 -25.74 2.73
N LEU A 306 -25.63 -26.85 3.22
CA LEU A 306 -24.98 -27.86 2.38
C LEU A 306 -25.94 -28.50 1.37
N ALA A 307 -27.18 -28.78 1.76
CA ALA A 307 -28.20 -29.33 0.86
C ALA A 307 -28.63 -28.32 -0.22
N ILE A 308 -28.85 -27.05 0.15
CA ILE A 308 -29.15 -25.96 -0.79
C ILE A 308 -27.99 -25.78 -1.76
N LYS A 309 -26.75 -25.67 -1.27
CA LYS A 309 -25.57 -25.54 -2.12
C LYS A 309 -25.40 -26.73 -3.07
N THR A 310 -25.63 -27.95 -2.62
CA THR A 310 -25.61 -29.14 -3.48
C THR A 310 -26.70 -29.05 -4.58
N ILE A 311 -27.88 -28.54 -4.24
CA ILE A 311 -28.96 -28.32 -5.21
C ILE A 311 -28.57 -27.23 -6.22
N GLU A 312 -28.04 -26.10 -5.75
CA GLU A 312 -27.50 -25.01 -6.57
C GLU A 312 -26.44 -25.53 -7.55
N ASP A 313 -25.40 -26.22 -7.07
CA ASP A 313 -24.34 -26.83 -7.88
C ASP A 313 -24.93 -27.77 -8.96
N THR A 314 -25.98 -28.54 -8.66
CA THR A 314 -26.64 -29.40 -9.67
C THR A 314 -27.47 -28.62 -10.69
N TYR A 315 -28.10 -27.50 -10.32
CA TYR A 315 -28.80 -26.62 -11.27
C TYR A 315 -27.81 -25.87 -12.14
N ASP A 316 -26.71 -25.40 -11.57
CA ASP A 316 -25.62 -24.73 -12.28
C ASP A 316 -24.97 -25.69 -13.30
N GLN A 317 -24.78 -26.97 -12.94
CA GLN A 317 -24.31 -27.98 -13.87
C GLN A 317 -25.34 -28.34 -14.96
N LYS A 318 -26.64 -28.42 -14.64
CA LYS A 318 -27.72 -28.59 -15.64
C LYS A 318 -27.74 -27.42 -16.62
N LEU A 319 -27.66 -26.18 -16.14
CA LEU A 319 -27.64 -24.97 -16.96
C LEU A 319 -26.41 -24.96 -17.89
N LYS A 320 -25.23 -25.30 -17.37
CA LYS A 320 -24.00 -25.47 -18.17
C LYS A 320 -24.13 -26.58 -19.23
N ASN A 321 -24.85 -27.66 -18.94
CA ASN A 321 -25.09 -28.75 -19.88
C ASN A 321 -26.07 -28.34 -21.00
N GLU A 322 -27.23 -27.75 -20.68
CA GLU A 322 -28.18 -27.27 -21.71
C GLU A 322 -27.58 -26.13 -22.55
N LEU A 323 -26.82 -25.21 -21.94
CA LEU A 323 -26.13 -24.16 -22.69
C LEU A 323 -25.07 -24.72 -23.66
N ARG A 324 -24.34 -25.77 -23.26
CA ARG A 324 -23.44 -26.51 -24.18
C ARG A 324 -24.22 -27.25 -25.26
N ARG A 325 -25.38 -27.81 -24.94
CA ARG A 325 -26.25 -28.50 -25.89
C ARG A 325 -26.77 -27.54 -26.97
N TYR A 326 -27.34 -26.39 -26.58
CA TYR A 326 -27.75 -25.35 -27.54
C TYR A 326 -26.57 -24.83 -28.39
N GLN A 327 -25.37 -24.72 -27.82
CA GLN A 327 -24.16 -24.38 -28.59
C GLN A 327 -23.75 -25.46 -29.59
N LEU A 328 -24.05 -26.74 -29.33
CA LEU A 328 -23.80 -27.85 -30.25
C LEU A 328 -24.88 -27.92 -31.33
N GLU A 329 -26.16 -27.88 -30.96
CA GLU A 329 -27.30 -27.84 -31.88
C GLU A 329 -27.16 -26.67 -32.89
N LEU A 330 -26.82 -25.47 -32.40
CA LEU A 330 -26.59 -24.30 -33.25
C LEU A 330 -25.40 -24.48 -34.20
N LYS A 331 -24.30 -25.11 -33.76
CA LYS A 331 -23.14 -25.43 -34.61
C LYS A 331 -23.49 -26.47 -35.66
N GLU A 332 -24.25 -27.49 -35.30
CA GLU A 332 -24.71 -28.54 -36.21
C GLU A 332 -25.64 -27.96 -37.28
N ASP A 333 -26.53 -27.03 -36.92
CA ASP A 333 -27.38 -26.32 -37.88
C ASP A 333 -26.61 -25.30 -38.74
N TYR A 334 -25.49 -24.75 -38.26
CA TYR A 334 -24.58 -23.98 -39.12
C TYR A 334 -23.81 -24.90 -40.09
N LEU A 335 -23.36 -26.08 -39.64
CA LEU A 335 -22.71 -27.08 -40.50
C LEU A 335 -23.67 -27.56 -41.60
N LYS A 336 -24.87 -28.05 -41.26
CA LYS A 336 -25.90 -28.48 -42.23
C LYS A 336 -26.22 -27.40 -43.26
N ARG A 337 -26.31 -26.12 -42.84
CA ARG A 337 -26.53 -24.99 -43.75
C ARG A 337 -25.32 -24.74 -44.66
N SER A 338 -24.10 -24.80 -44.11
CA SER A 338 -22.86 -24.67 -44.89
C SER A 338 -22.69 -25.82 -45.89
N GLU A 339 -22.91 -27.06 -45.46
CA GLU A 339 -22.85 -28.26 -46.29
C GLU A 339 -23.82 -28.15 -47.46
N LYS A 340 -25.09 -27.84 -47.18
CA LYS A 340 -26.10 -27.61 -48.22
C LYS A 340 -25.70 -26.51 -49.19
N VAL A 341 -25.19 -25.36 -48.71
CA VAL A 341 -24.70 -24.29 -49.59
C VAL A 341 -23.57 -24.82 -50.49
N THR A 342 -22.60 -25.57 -49.96
CA THR A 342 -21.54 -26.15 -50.81
C THR A 342 -22.02 -27.25 -51.76
N GLU A 343 -23.14 -27.95 -51.47
CA GLU A 343 -23.77 -28.84 -52.44
C GLU A 343 -24.48 -28.06 -53.55
N ASP A 344 -25.25 -27.04 -53.19
CA ASP A 344 -25.98 -26.22 -54.16
C ASP A 344 -25.00 -25.38 -55.02
N GLU A 345 -23.85 -24.97 -54.50
CA GLU A 345 -22.72 -24.42 -55.27
C GLU A 345 -22.10 -25.44 -56.24
N LYS A 346 -21.93 -26.70 -55.83
CA LYS A 346 -21.45 -27.80 -56.72
C LYS A 346 -22.48 -28.13 -57.81
N ARG A 347 -23.78 -28.09 -57.51
CA ARG A 347 -24.86 -28.22 -58.49
C ARG A 347 -24.81 -27.06 -59.49
N ASN A 348 -24.89 -25.82 -59.00
CA ASN A 348 -24.83 -24.62 -59.85
C ASN A 348 -23.57 -24.53 -60.72
N THR A 349 -22.40 -25.00 -60.24
CA THR A 349 -21.16 -25.00 -61.05
C THR A 349 -21.12 -26.12 -62.09
N ALA A 350 -21.74 -27.29 -61.81
CA ALA A 350 -21.94 -28.34 -62.80
C ALA A 350 -22.97 -27.92 -63.86
N ASP A 351 -24.11 -27.36 -63.46
CA ASP A 351 -25.16 -26.85 -64.35
C ASP A 351 -24.63 -25.70 -65.24
N ALA A 352 -23.83 -24.79 -64.68
CA ALA A 352 -23.15 -23.74 -65.44
C ALA A 352 -22.01 -24.27 -66.34
N ALA A 353 -21.52 -25.49 -66.13
CA ALA A 353 -20.63 -26.17 -67.07
C ALA A 353 -21.43 -26.82 -68.22
N HIS A 354 -22.52 -27.51 -67.90
CA HIS A 354 -23.46 -28.10 -68.88
C HIS A 354 -24.03 -27.04 -69.83
N LEU A 355 -24.59 -25.96 -69.28
CA LEU A 355 -25.10 -24.83 -70.07
C LEU A 355 -24.02 -24.18 -70.95
N ARG A 356 -22.74 -24.20 -70.52
CA ARG A 356 -21.63 -23.71 -71.34
C ARG A 356 -21.35 -24.66 -72.50
N GLU A 357 -21.35 -25.97 -72.26
CA GLU A 357 -21.18 -27.01 -73.28
C GLU A 357 -22.34 -26.99 -74.30
N GLU A 358 -23.59 -26.93 -73.84
CA GLU A 358 -24.77 -26.73 -74.70
C GLU A 358 -24.65 -25.45 -75.52
N SER A 359 -24.23 -24.33 -74.92
CA SER A 359 -24.05 -23.07 -75.65
C SER A 359 -22.94 -23.16 -76.72
N ALA A 360 -21.89 -23.95 -76.48
CA ALA A 360 -20.83 -24.19 -77.44
C ALA A 360 -21.32 -25.08 -78.61
N ALA A 361 -22.04 -26.17 -78.30
CA ALA A 361 -22.65 -27.04 -79.30
C ALA A 361 -23.69 -26.29 -80.17
N ILE A 362 -24.55 -25.49 -79.54
CA ILE A 362 -25.51 -24.61 -80.23
C ILE A 362 -24.78 -23.60 -81.12
N ASN A 363 -23.62 -23.07 -80.71
CA ASN A 363 -22.86 -22.15 -81.53
C ASN A 363 -22.14 -22.87 -82.70
N SER A 364 -21.59 -24.07 -82.51
CA SER A 364 -21.07 -24.90 -83.62
C SER A 364 -22.15 -25.13 -84.68
N ASN A 365 -23.31 -25.62 -84.25
CA ASN A 365 -24.46 -25.87 -85.13
C ASN A 365 -24.96 -24.59 -85.84
N LYS A 366 -24.90 -23.41 -85.18
CA LYS A 366 -25.16 -22.13 -85.85
C LYS A 366 -24.15 -21.80 -86.94
N GLU A 367 -22.85 -22.05 -86.74
CA GLU A 367 -21.85 -21.81 -87.77
C GLU A 367 -21.97 -22.84 -88.91
N GLU A 368 -22.17 -24.12 -88.60
CA GLU A 368 -22.51 -25.18 -89.57
C GLU A 368 -23.74 -24.80 -90.42
N HIS A 369 -24.79 -24.27 -89.79
CA HIS A 369 -25.97 -23.76 -90.50
C HIS A 369 -25.68 -22.50 -91.32
N ARG A 370 -24.79 -21.59 -90.88
CA ARG A 370 -24.34 -20.46 -91.71
C ARG A 370 -23.53 -20.92 -92.92
N HIS A 371 -22.70 -21.94 -92.78
CA HIS A 371 -21.99 -22.56 -93.91
C HIS A 371 -22.99 -23.18 -94.90
N ALA A 372 -23.92 -24.00 -94.43
CA ALA A 372 -24.97 -24.57 -95.28
C ALA A 372 -25.85 -23.51 -95.98
N LEU A 373 -26.15 -22.39 -95.29
CA LEU A 373 -26.86 -21.25 -95.91
C LEU A 373 -26.01 -20.50 -96.94
N ALA A 374 -24.69 -20.45 -96.79
CA ALA A 374 -23.78 -19.86 -97.77
C ALA A 374 -23.65 -20.76 -99.02
N GLU A 375 -23.53 -22.07 -98.83
CA GLU A 375 -23.53 -23.08 -99.90
C GLU A 375 -24.86 -23.06 -100.66
N LEU A 376 -26.00 -23.04 -99.97
CA LEU A 376 -27.33 -22.96 -100.59
C LEU A 376 -27.49 -21.67 -101.41
N ARG A 377 -26.94 -20.54 -100.94
CA ARG A 377 -26.92 -19.29 -101.73
C ARG A 377 -26.04 -19.37 -102.97
N ALA A 378 -24.88 -20.04 -102.89
CA ALA A 378 -24.03 -20.27 -104.06
C ALA A 378 -24.76 -21.14 -105.10
N LEU A 379 -25.32 -22.27 -104.66
CA LEU A 379 -26.13 -23.16 -105.52
C LEU A 379 -27.37 -22.48 -106.09
N GLN A 380 -27.99 -21.54 -105.37
CA GLN A 380 -29.08 -20.71 -105.90
C GLN A 380 -28.60 -19.77 -107.01
N VAL A 381 -27.45 -19.11 -106.86
CA VAL A 381 -26.86 -18.28 -107.92
C VAL A 381 -26.48 -19.12 -109.13
N ASP A 382 -25.93 -20.32 -108.93
CA ASP A 382 -25.64 -21.27 -110.01
C ASP A 382 -26.94 -21.68 -110.73
N LEU A 383 -28.00 -22.01 -109.99
CA LEU A 383 -29.33 -22.37 -110.53
C LEU A 383 -29.99 -21.22 -111.29
N ASP A 384 -29.91 -19.98 -110.80
CA ASP A 384 -30.42 -18.78 -111.47
C ASP A 384 -29.63 -18.47 -112.74
N SER A 385 -28.31 -18.71 -112.72
CA SER A 385 -27.46 -18.59 -113.92
C SER A 385 -27.79 -19.66 -114.96
N ALA A 386 -28.01 -20.91 -114.53
CA ALA A 386 -28.40 -22.02 -115.40
C ALA A 386 -29.81 -21.80 -115.98
N SER A 387 -30.74 -21.29 -115.19
CA SER A 387 -32.09 -20.92 -115.63
C SER A 387 -32.04 -19.78 -116.65
N SER A 388 -31.15 -18.81 -116.46
CA SER A 388 -30.91 -17.72 -117.43
C SER A 388 -30.30 -18.23 -118.75
N GLN A 389 -29.38 -19.20 -118.69
CA GLN A 389 -28.84 -19.88 -119.87
C GLN A 389 -29.92 -20.70 -120.60
N ILE A 390 -30.77 -21.43 -119.87
CA ILE A 390 -31.92 -22.16 -120.44
C ILE A 390 -32.90 -21.20 -121.11
N TYR A 391 -33.20 -20.04 -120.51
CA TYR A 391 -34.05 -19.03 -121.12
C TYR A 391 -33.44 -18.49 -122.43
N LEU A 392 -32.15 -18.15 -122.44
CA LEU A 392 -31.44 -17.68 -123.63
C LEU A 392 -31.45 -18.74 -124.75
N LEU A 393 -31.15 -20.00 -124.42
CA LEU A 393 -31.18 -21.13 -125.35
C LEU A 393 -32.60 -21.41 -125.86
N THR A 394 -33.62 -21.20 -125.04
CA THR A 394 -35.03 -21.30 -125.45
C THR A 394 -35.37 -20.20 -126.45
N GLN A 395 -35.00 -18.94 -126.18
CA GLN A 395 -35.21 -17.81 -127.10
C GLN A 395 -34.48 -18.01 -128.43
N GLN A 396 -33.26 -18.56 -128.41
CA GLN A 396 -32.54 -18.93 -129.64
C GLN A 396 -33.26 -20.05 -130.41
N ASN A 397 -33.83 -21.05 -129.73
CA ASN A 397 -34.63 -22.08 -130.37
C ASN A 397 -35.95 -21.53 -130.95
N GLU A 398 -36.62 -20.60 -130.27
CA GLU A 398 -37.81 -19.91 -130.80
C GLU A 398 -37.47 -19.17 -132.10
N LEU A 399 -36.41 -18.35 -132.09
CA LEU A 399 -35.93 -17.64 -133.29
C LEU A 399 -35.58 -18.60 -134.44
N LEU A 400 -34.98 -19.75 -134.14
CA LEU A 400 -34.69 -20.77 -135.16
C LEU A 400 -35.95 -21.47 -135.69
N LYS A 401 -37.00 -21.63 -134.89
CA LYS A 401 -38.33 -22.08 -135.38
C LYS A 401 -39.00 -21.02 -136.25
N GLU A 402 -38.89 -19.74 -135.88
CA GLU A 402 -39.41 -18.63 -136.69
C GLU A 402 -38.72 -18.61 -138.07
N ARG A 403 -37.38 -18.69 -138.10
CA ARG A 403 -36.61 -18.84 -139.35
C ARG A 403 -37.02 -20.05 -140.18
N LEU A 404 -37.35 -21.17 -139.54
CA LEU A 404 -37.85 -22.35 -140.24
C LEU A 404 -39.26 -22.12 -140.82
N ASN A 405 -40.13 -21.43 -140.06
CA ASN A 405 -41.48 -21.05 -140.49
C ASN A 405 -41.47 -20.03 -141.64
N GLU A 406 -40.51 -19.10 -141.68
CA GLU A 406 -40.26 -18.20 -142.83
C GLU A 406 -39.99 -18.98 -144.13
N THR A 407 -39.47 -20.21 -144.05
CA THR A 407 -39.16 -21.06 -145.23
C THR A 407 -40.30 -22.01 -145.64
N THR A 408 -41.52 -21.84 -145.11
CA THR A 408 -42.64 -22.77 -145.34
C THR A 408 -43.21 -22.79 -146.76
N ASP A 409 -42.87 -21.83 -147.63
CA ASP A 409 -43.29 -21.82 -149.05
C ASP A 409 -42.53 -22.81 -149.96
N TYR A 410 -41.44 -23.40 -149.47
CA TYR A 410 -40.63 -24.35 -150.24
C TYR A 410 -41.41 -25.52 -150.90
N PRO A 411 -42.48 -26.10 -150.29
CA PRO A 411 -43.32 -27.12 -150.93
C PRO A 411 -44.20 -26.57 -152.07
N LEU A 412 -44.60 -25.29 -152.03
CA LEU A 412 -45.36 -24.64 -153.10
C LEU A 412 -44.46 -24.36 -154.30
N LEU A 413 -43.30 -23.74 -154.07
CA LEU A 413 -42.29 -23.48 -155.09
C LEU A 413 -41.83 -24.78 -155.79
N LYS A 414 -41.79 -25.90 -155.03
CA LYS A 414 -41.49 -27.24 -155.57
C LYS A 414 -42.59 -27.81 -156.49
N ARG A 415 -43.86 -27.40 -156.34
CA ARG A 415 -44.97 -27.75 -157.24
C ARG A 415 -44.92 -26.92 -158.52
N GLU A 416 -44.82 -25.60 -158.40
CA GLU A 416 -44.73 -24.68 -159.56
C GLU A 416 -43.55 -25.04 -160.47
N ARG A 417 -42.39 -25.35 -159.88
CA ARG A 417 -41.21 -25.85 -160.63
C ARG A 417 -41.51 -27.15 -161.39
N LEU A 418 -42.39 -28.01 -160.88
CA LEU A 418 -42.77 -29.27 -161.53
C LEU A 418 -43.73 -29.03 -162.71
N GLU A 419 -44.64 -28.06 -162.57
CA GLU A 419 -45.60 -27.66 -163.61
C GLU A 419 -44.91 -26.92 -164.77
N LEU A 420 -43.98 -26.01 -164.46
CA LEU A 420 -43.08 -25.42 -165.47
C LEU A 420 -42.23 -26.50 -166.16
N GLN A 421 -41.84 -27.56 -165.45
CA GLN A 421 -41.07 -28.68 -166.01
C GLN A 421 -41.92 -29.63 -166.88
N THR A 422 -43.24 -29.71 -166.71
CA THR A 422 -44.13 -30.42 -167.66
C THR A 422 -44.45 -29.56 -168.88
N GLN A 423 -44.68 -28.27 -168.70
CA GLN A 423 -44.87 -27.32 -169.82
C GLN A 423 -43.64 -27.25 -170.72
N LEU A 424 -42.43 -27.18 -170.16
CA LEU A 424 -41.17 -27.23 -170.93
C LEU A 424 -40.98 -28.53 -171.71
N LYS A 425 -41.48 -29.67 -171.21
CA LYS A 425 -41.43 -30.95 -171.95
C LYS A 425 -42.42 -30.98 -173.12
N LEU A 426 -43.61 -30.40 -172.95
CA LEU A 426 -44.60 -30.31 -174.03
C LEU A 426 -44.11 -29.39 -175.16
N LEU A 427 -43.59 -28.21 -174.82
CA LEU A 427 -43.02 -27.26 -175.78
C LEU A 427 -41.78 -27.82 -176.49
N LYS A 428 -40.93 -28.59 -175.80
CA LYS A 428 -39.82 -29.30 -176.45
C LYS A 428 -40.30 -30.29 -177.51
N ARG A 429 -41.30 -31.12 -177.20
CA ARG A 429 -41.83 -32.08 -178.17
C ARG A 429 -42.40 -31.40 -179.43
N GLN A 430 -43.10 -30.28 -179.26
CA GLN A 430 -43.60 -29.48 -180.39
C GLN A 430 -42.48 -28.82 -181.20
N LEU A 431 -41.39 -28.40 -180.55
CA LEU A 431 -40.20 -27.88 -181.21
C LEU A 431 -39.44 -28.98 -181.97
N GLU A 432 -39.36 -30.18 -181.40
CA GLU A 432 -38.73 -31.37 -182.00
C GLU A 432 -39.51 -31.85 -183.23
N GLU A 433 -40.85 -31.93 -183.14
CA GLU A 433 -41.75 -32.22 -184.27
C GLU A 433 -41.55 -31.21 -185.43
N ALA A 434 -41.55 -29.90 -185.13
CA ALA A 434 -41.29 -28.85 -186.12
C ALA A 434 -39.85 -28.87 -186.67
N HIS A 435 -38.86 -29.31 -185.87
CA HIS A 435 -37.47 -29.41 -186.30
C HIS A 435 -37.26 -30.59 -187.26
N GLU A 436 -37.95 -31.72 -187.08
CA GLU A 436 -37.89 -32.85 -188.01
C GLU A 436 -38.48 -32.51 -189.39
N GLU A 437 -39.58 -31.76 -189.46
CA GLU A 437 -40.12 -31.25 -190.72
C GLU A 437 -39.13 -30.28 -191.41
N ASN A 438 -38.51 -29.39 -190.64
CA ASN A 438 -37.48 -28.48 -191.17
C ASN A 438 -36.21 -29.24 -191.61
N CYS A 439 -35.88 -30.37 -190.99
CA CYS A 439 -34.74 -31.20 -191.40
C CYS A 439 -34.99 -31.88 -192.76
N LYS A 440 -36.17 -32.49 -192.96
CA LYS A 440 -36.55 -33.15 -194.23
C LYS A 440 -36.46 -32.17 -195.41
N LEU A 441 -37.08 -31.00 -195.28
CA LEU A 441 -37.01 -29.93 -196.29
C LEU A 441 -35.59 -29.36 -196.50
N ARG A 442 -34.69 -29.49 -195.52
CA ARG A 442 -33.27 -29.09 -195.64
C ARG A 442 -32.37 -30.19 -196.19
N GLU A 443 -32.80 -31.44 -196.32
CA GLU A 443 -32.01 -32.51 -196.94
C GLU A 443 -32.13 -32.49 -198.46
N GLU A 444 -33.34 -32.24 -198.98
CA GLU A 444 -33.61 -32.15 -200.43
C GLU A 444 -32.82 -31.01 -201.12
N PHE A 445 -32.58 -29.90 -200.42
CA PHE A 445 -31.84 -28.74 -200.94
C PHE A 445 -30.33 -28.72 -200.59
N ARG A 446 -29.78 -29.79 -199.99
CA ARG A 446 -28.39 -29.77 -199.48
C ARG A 446 -27.30 -30.23 -200.47
N TRP A 447 -27.69 -30.70 -201.66
CA TRP A 447 -26.77 -31.24 -202.67
C TRP A 447 -26.88 -30.47 -203.99
N PRO A 448 -25.76 -30.01 -204.59
CA PRO A 448 -25.76 -29.50 -205.95
C PRO A 448 -26.12 -30.62 -206.94
N THR A 449 -27.06 -30.38 -207.84
CA THR A 449 -27.46 -31.33 -208.90
C THR A 449 -26.24 -31.76 -209.73
N SER A 450 -26.18 -33.04 -210.14
CA SER A 450 -25.04 -33.63 -210.86
C SER A 450 -24.52 -32.79 -212.05
N GLU A 451 -25.44 -32.16 -212.78
CA GLU A 451 -25.16 -31.28 -213.93
C GLU A 451 -24.31 -30.05 -213.56
N TYR A 452 -24.51 -29.46 -212.37
CA TYR A 452 -23.74 -28.32 -211.88
C TYR A 452 -22.27 -28.69 -211.60
N LEU A 453 -22.04 -29.89 -211.06
CA LEU A 453 -20.69 -30.40 -210.79
C LEU A 453 -19.94 -30.73 -212.09
N ALA A 454 -20.63 -31.25 -213.11
CA ALA A 454 -20.07 -31.45 -214.44
C ALA A 454 -19.63 -30.12 -215.09
N LEU A 455 -20.50 -29.10 -215.06
CA LEU A 455 -20.21 -27.78 -215.62
C LEU A 455 -19.02 -27.08 -214.93
N GLN A 456 -18.89 -27.25 -213.61
CA GLN A 456 -17.76 -26.71 -212.84
C GLN A 456 -16.42 -27.39 -213.19
N ALA A 457 -16.43 -28.67 -213.61
CA ALA A 457 -15.23 -29.38 -214.05
C ALA A 457 -14.76 -28.94 -215.46
N GLU A 458 -15.70 -28.72 -216.39
CA GLU A 458 -15.42 -28.13 -217.72
C GLU A 458 -14.76 -26.74 -217.58
N LEU A 459 -15.36 -25.85 -216.77
CA LEU A 459 -14.89 -24.48 -216.59
C LEU A 459 -13.46 -24.40 -216.04
N ARG A 460 -13.11 -25.29 -215.10
CA ARG A 460 -11.74 -25.39 -214.56
C ARG A 460 -10.73 -25.88 -215.60
N ARG A 461 -11.13 -26.78 -216.51
CA ARG A 461 -10.26 -27.28 -217.59
C ARG A 461 -9.86 -26.16 -218.55
N VAL A 462 -10.84 -25.34 -218.96
CA VAL A 462 -10.61 -24.19 -219.86
C VAL A 462 -9.82 -23.07 -219.18
N ALA A 463 -10.11 -22.78 -217.90
CA ALA A 463 -9.38 -21.76 -217.15
C ALA A 463 -7.89 -22.08 -216.95
N ASN A 464 -7.54 -23.35 -216.76
CA ASN A 464 -6.15 -23.77 -216.58
C ASN A 464 -5.35 -23.74 -217.90
N ALA A 465 -5.97 -24.07 -219.03
CA ALA A 465 -5.31 -23.97 -220.34
C ALA A 465 -4.88 -22.51 -220.63
N ARG A 466 -5.79 -21.56 -220.42
CA ARG A 466 -5.56 -20.13 -220.70
C ARG A 466 -4.43 -19.51 -219.89
N LYS A 467 -4.17 -20.03 -218.67
CA LYS A 467 -3.05 -19.57 -217.84
C LYS A 467 -1.68 -19.97 -218.39
N LEU A 468 -1.57 -21.15 -219.00
CA LEU A 468 -0.31 -21.61 -219.60
C LEU A 468 0.07 -20.71 -220.78
N ASP A 469 -0.91 -20.33 -221.62
CA ASP A 469 -0.70 -19.38 -222.72
C ASP A 469 -0.21 -18.00 -222.21
N GLU A 470 -0.75 -17.52 -221.08
CA GLU A 470 -0.35 -16.25 -220.44
C GLU A 470 1.05 -16.32 -219.81
N GLU A 471 1.41 -17.45 -219.21
CA GLU A 471 2.74 -17.71 -218.62
C GLU A 471 3.84 -17.86 -219.70
N GLU A 472 3.54 -18.52 -220.83
CA GLU A 472 4.45 -18.56 -221.99
C GLU A 472 4.69 -17.16 -222.58
N PHE A 473 3.66 -16.31 -222.67
CA PHE A 473 3.78 -14.96 -223.23
C PHE A 473 4.69 -14.04 -222.39
N GLU A 474 4.51 -14.02 -221.06
CA GLU A 474 5.37 -13.23 -220.17
C GLU A 474 6.83 -13.71 -220.16
N SER A 475 7.07 -15.02 -220.37
CA SER A 475 8.45 -15.55 -220.48
C SER A 475 9.22 -14.94 -221.67
N GLN A 476 8.55 -14.74 -222.81
CA GLN A 476 9.17 -14.17 -224.02
C GLN A 476 9.43 -12.67 -223.85
N LYS A 477 8.53 -11.96 -223.17
CA LYS A 477 8.64 -10.53 -222.86
C LYS A 477 9.86 -10.22 -221.97
N GLN A 478 10.06 -10.99 -220.90
CA GLN A 478 11.21 -10.80 -219.98
C GLN A 478 12.56 -11.03 -220.66
N VAL A 479 12.65 -11.95 -221.62
CA VAL A 479 13.88 -12.19 -222.41
C VAL A 479 14.24 -10.97 -223.28
N LEU A 480 13.26 -10.29 -223.87
CA LEU A 480 13.48 -9.10 -224.70
C LEU A 480 13.83 -7.86 -223.86
N GLU A 481 13.15 -7.66 -222.72
CA GLU A 481 13.48 -6.60 -221.76
C GLU A 481 14.93 -6.75 -221.24
N GLY A 482 15.37 -8.00 -220.96
CA GLY A 482 16.74 -8.32 -220.56
C GLY A 482 17.82 -8.18 -221.66
N GLN A 483 17.42 -8.01 -222.93
CA GLN A 483 18.34 -7.62 -224.01
C GLN A 483 18.44 -6.09 -224.12
N LEU A 484 17.30 -5.39 -224.07
CA LEU A 484 17.25 -3.93 -224.13
C LEU A 484 18.05 -3.25 -223.01
N GLN A 485 17.95 -3.77 -221.78
CA GLN A 485 18.67 -3.24 -220.62
C GLN A 485 20.20 -3.24 -220.81
N LYS A 486 20.76 -4.29 -221.43
CA LYS A 486 22.21 -4.42 -221.65
C LYS A 486 22.73 -3.41 -222.67
N GLU A 487 21.94 -3.11 -223.69
CA GLU A 487 22.31 -2.14 -224.73
C GLU A 487 22.26 -0.69 -224.22
N VAL A 488 21.35 -0.40 -223.28
CA VAL A 488 21.30 0.86 -222.53
C VAL A 488 22.54 1.02 -221.64
N GLU A 489 22.93 -0.03 -220.91
CA GLU A 489 24.14 -0.03 -220.06
C GLU A 489 25.43 0.10 -220.89
N HIS A 490 25.52 -0.59 -222.04
CA HIS A 490 26.65 -0.44 -222.97
C HIS A 490 26.75 0.98 -223.52
N SER A 491 25.60 1.58 -223.91
CA SER A 491 25.51 2.96 -224.39
C SER A 491 25.91 3.99 -223.33
N ALA A 492 25.63 3.72 -222.05
CA ALA A 492 26.06 4.57 -220.95
C ALA A 492 27.59 4.55 -220.76
N GLN A 493 28.22 3.37 -220.86
CA GLN A 493 29.68 3.21 -220.74
C GLN A 493 30.45 3.85 -221.90
N ILE A 494 29.94 3.78 -223.13
CA ILE A 494 30.55 4.48 -224.28
C ILE A 494 30.44 6.01 -224.11
N LYS A 495 29.30 6.52 -223.62
CA LYS A 495 29.12 7.97 -223.42
C LYS A 495 30.07 8.55 -222.37
N THR A 496 30.30 7.87 -221.24
CA THR A 496 31.28 8.37 -220.25
C THR A 496 32.69 8.35 -220.81
N GLN A 497 33.10 7.31 -221.55
CA GLN A 497 34.40 7.28 -222.23
C GLN A 497 34.55 8.37 -223.28
N LEU A 498 33.48 8.74 -223.99
CA LEU A 498 33.51 9.79 -225.01
C LEU A 498 33.75 11.17 -224.38
N ILE A 499 33.02 11.50 -223.31
CA ILE A 499 33.16 12.78 -222.58
C ILE A 499 34.57 12.90 -221.98
N ASP A 500 35.07 11.83 -221.35
CA ASP A 500 36.44 11.73 -220.85
C ASP A 500 37.49 12.00 -221.96
N CYS A 501 37.18 11.68 -223.22
CA CYS A 501 38.05 11.96 -224.35
C CYS A 501 37.86 13.37 -224.93
N GLU A 502 36.65 13.92 -224.91
CA GLU A 502 36.38 15.31 -225.33
C GLU A 502 37.05 16.32 -224.39
N GLU A 503 37.03 16.10 -223.07
CA GLU A 503 37.74 16.96 -222.11
C GLU A 503 39.26 16.91 -222.33
N ARG A 504 39.83 15.72 -222.55
CA ARG A 504 41.26 15.55 -222.88
C ARG A 504 41.62 16.16 -224.24
N ALA A 505 40.71 16.08 -225.23
CA ALA A 505 40.90 16.68 -226.54
C ALA A 505 40.90 18.22 -226.47
N GLN A 506 40.03 18.84 -225.66
CA GLN A 506 40.01 20.29 -225.43
C GLN A 506 41.28 20.78 -224.70
N LEU A 507 41.81 19.97 -223.77
CA LEU A 507 43.13 20.19 -223.15
C LEU A 507 44.27 20.12 -224.17
N LEU A 508 44.21 19.20 -225.14
CA LEU A 508 45.23 19.07 -226.19
C LEU A 508 45.10 20.12 -227.31
N THR A 509 43.89 20.58 -227.66
CA THR A 509 43.72 21.64 -228.65
C THR A 509 44.11 23.01 -228.11
N THR A 510 43.83 23.32 -226.84
CA THR A 510 44.34 24.55 -226.20
C THR A 510 45.88 24.54 -226.09
N GLN A 511 46.50 23.38 -225.85
CA GLN A 511 47.96 23.22 -226.00
C GLN A 511 48.44 23.33 -227.46
N ALA A 512 47.67 22.86 -228.44
CA ALA A 512 48.01 22.99 -229.86
C ALA A 512 47.88 24.44 -230.38
N GLU A 513 46.94 25.22 -229.86
CA GLU A 513 46.86 26.67 -230.10
C GLU A 513 48.09 27.39 -229.54
N TYR A 514 48.53 27.03 -228.34
CA TYR A 514 49.79 27.52 -227.74
C TYR A 514 51.02 27.19 -228.61
N VAL A 515 51.15 25.94 -229.07
CA VAL A 515 52.29 25.49 -229.91
C VAL A 515 52.24 26.08 -231.33
N LYS A 516 51.06 26.23 -231.95
CA LYS A 516 50.97 26.91 -233.27
C LYS A 516 51.15 28.42 -233.16
N LEU A 517 50.93 29.03 -232.00
CA LEU A 517 51.36 30.40 -231.72
C LEU A 517 52.91 30.50 -231.68
N GLN A 518 53.61 29.47 -231.20
CA GLN A 518 55.09 29.39 -231.30
C GLN A 518 55.57 29.14 -232.74
N LEU A 519 54.83 28.40 -233.58
CA LEU A 519 55.19 28.25 -235.01
C LEU A 519 54.98 29.56 -235.81
N ARG A 520 53.94 30.34 -235.46
CA ARG A 520 53.77 31.74 -235.90
C ARG A 520 54.98 32.63 -235.57
N GLN A 521 55.84 32.26 -234.62
CA GLN A 521 57.03 33.02 -234.24
C GLN A 521 58.33 32.48 -234.83
N THR A 522 58.41 31.19 -235.19
CA THR A 522 59.67 30.56 -235.64
C THR A 522 59.84 30.49 -237.15
N GLN A 523 58.77 30.36 -237.94
CA GLN A 523 58.88 30.34 -239.42
C GLN A 523 58.62 31.70 -240.07
N LEU A 524 58.09 32.69 -239.35
CA LEU A 524 58.17 34.10 -239.78
C LEU A 524 59.60 34.69 -239.66
N GLY A 525 60.55 33.94 -239.10
CA GLY A 525 61.98 34.29 -239.08
C GLY A 525 62.78 33.85 -240.32
N LEU A 526 62.19 33.06 -241.23
CA LEU A 526 62.83 32.52 -242.44
C LEU A 526 61.83 32.55 -243.61
N GLY A 527 61.95 33.41 -244.63
CA GLY A 527 63.11 34.21 -245.01
C GLY A 527 64.26 33.34 -245.55
N SER A 528 64.95 33.69 -246.64
CA SER A 528 64.72 34.78 -247.59
C SER A 528 65.64 34.59 -248.81
N TYR A 529 65.18 34.98 -250.00
CA TYR A 529 66.03 35.36 -251.14
C TYR A 529 66.95 34.29 -251.80
N HIS A 530 67.55 34.75 -252.91
CA HIS A 530 68.74 34.30 -253.66
C HIS A 530 69.48 33.01 -253.29
N GLY A 531 69.86 32.23 -254.34
CA GLY A 531 71.19 31.58 -254.35
C GLY A 531 71.31 30.16 -254.91
N THR A 532 70.69 29.81 -256.05
CA THR A 532 70.72 28.46 -256.70
C THR A 532 69.90 27.39 -255.94
N GLN A 533 69.45 26.24 -256.47
CA GLN A 533 69.39 25.62 -257.82
C GLN A 533 68.26 24.53 -257.76
N PRO A 534 67.77 23.91 -258.87
CA PRO A 534 68.11 24.15 -260.27
C PRO A 534 66.93 24.49 -261.22
N ALA A 535 65.96 23.59 -261.40
CA ALA A 535 64.84 23.63 -262.35
C ALA A 535 63.71 22.71 -261.86
#